data_AF-A0A5C6AR27-F1
#
_entry.id   AF-A0A5C6AR27-F1
#
_cell.length_a   1.000
_cell.length_b   1.000
_cell.length_c   1.000
_cell.angle_alpha   90.00
_cell.angle_beta   90.00
_cell.angle_gamma   90.00
#
_symmetry.space_group_name_H-M   'P 1'
#
loop_
_entity.id
_entity.type
_entity.pdbx_description
1 polymer ?
#
loop_
_entity_poly.entity_id
_entity_poly.type
_entity_poly.pdbx_seq_one_letter_code
_entity_poly.pdbx_strand_id
1 'polypeptide(L)'
;MDCTQYKSHYAAFSKLPLPREVSDSSEWSDWMNHFHECGSCFDWTLGQRIAARGCDPNDFACVHIGNQVTTPCPDHPDPADCPDILISYFARFDEYSIAVRDGGTSAVAIRYCPWCGVKLPESKRSRWFDELTALGYTDFYGDDIPAQFWTDAWYKNAK
;
A
#
# COMPACT_ATOMS: atom_id res chain seq x y z
N MET A 1 12.05 2.48 26.76
CA MET A 1 12.56 3.56 25.89
C MET A 1 11.48 4.61 25.65
N ASP A 2 11.82 5.89 25.56
CA ASP A 2 10.88 6.97 25.17
C ASP A 2 10.84 7.24 23.64
N CYS A 3 9.92 8.10 23.19
CA CYS A 3 9.75 8.40 21.76
C CYS A 3 10.96 9.07 21.11
N THR A 4 11.73 9.86 21.87
CA THR A 4 12.92 10.57 21.35
C THR A 4 14.04 9.59 21.12
N GLN A 5 14.31 8.74 22.12
CA GLN A 5 15.26 7.64 22.03
C GLN A 5 14.90 6.70 20.87
N TYR A 6 13.62 6.30 20.77
CA TYR A 6 13.15 5.43 19.69
C TYR A 6 13.51 5.97 18.31
N LYS A 7 13.23 7.26 18.06
CA LYS A 7 13.54 7.92 16.79
C LYS A 7 15.03 8.05 16.54
N SER A 8 15.85 8.32 17.57
CA SER A 8 17.31 8.39 17.40
C SER A 8 17.94 7.04 17.03
N HIS A 9 17.37 5.93 17.52
CA HIS A 9 17.85 4.58 17.19
C HIS A 9 17.34 4.05 15.85
N TYR A 10 16.38 4.73 15.18
CA TYR A 10 15.76 4.25 13.95
C TYR A 10 16.78 3.86 12.88
N ALA A 11 17.79 4.70 12.61
CA ALA A 11 18.78 4.42 11.58
C ALA A 11 19.64 3.17 11.87
N ALA A 12 19.86 2.88 13.15
CA ALA A 12 20.66 1.73 13.59
C ALA A 12 19.85 0.43 13.58
N PHE A 13 18.57 0.47 13.97
CA PHE A 13 17.76 -0.74 14.20
C PHE A 13 16.74 -1.06 13.10
N SER A 14 16.45 -0.15 12.17
CA SER A 14 15.44 -0.38 11.12
C SER A 14 15.95 -1.16 9.89
N LYS A 15 17.26 -1.34 9.75
CA LYS A 15 17.88 -1.98 8.57
C LYS A 15 18.20 -3.44 8.86
N LEU A 16 17.36 -4.34 8.35
CA LEU A 16 17.54 -5.78 8.48
C LEU A 16 18.35 -6.37 7.30
N PRO A 17 19.11 -7.45 7.52
CA PRO A 17 19.32 -8.13 8.80
C PRO A 17 20.31 -7.37 9.71
N LEU A 18 20.08 -7.41 11.02
CA LEU A 18 21.01 -6.86 12.01
C LEU A 18 22.04 -7.93 12.44
N PRO A 19 23.26 -7.52 12.84
CA PRO A 19 24.17 -8.43 13.52
C PRO A 19 23.51 -9.04 14.75
N ARG A 20 23.77 -10.33 14.99
CA ARG A 20 23.14 -11.07 16.10
C ARG A 20 23.34 -10.41 17.45
N GLU A 21 24.53 -9.87 17.68
CA GLU A 21 24.89 -9.19 18.93
C GLU A 21 24.02 -7.97 19.20
N VAL A 22 23.54 -7.31 18.14
CA VAL A 22 22.59 -6.20 18.23
C VAL A 22 21.17 -6.72 18.45
N SER A 23 20.72 -7.71 17.68
CA SER A 23 19.35 -8.24 17.81
C SER A 23 19.10 -8.97 19.13
N ASP A 24 20.14 -9.53 19.75
CA ASP A 24 20.06 -10.22 21.04
C ASP A 24 20.20 -9.23 22.22
N SER A 25 20.39 -7.93 21.95
CA SER A 25 20.57 -6.91 22.99
C SER A 25 19.24 -6.48 23.64
N SER A 26 19.32 -6.06 24.91
CA SER A 26 18.16 -5.48 25.61
C SER A 26 17.72 -4.15 24.99
N GLU A 27 18.65 -3.35 24.47
CA GLU A 27 18.36 -2.08 23.83
C GLU A 27 17.53 -2.26 22.55
N TRP A 28 17.89 -3.24 21.71
CA TRP A 28 17.08 -3.60 20.54
C TRP A 28 15.70 -4.13 20.95
N SER A 29 15.63 -4.94 21.99
CA SER A 29 14.36 -5.45 22.52
C SER A 29 13.45 -4.31 23.02
N ASP A 30 14.01 -3.35 23.75
CA ASP A 30 13.27 -2.16 24.21
C ASP A 30 12.78 -1.30 23.04
N TRP A 31 13.60 -1.17 21.99
CA TRP A 31 13.22 -0.46 20.78
C TRP A 31 12.09 -1.16 20.02
N MET A 32 12.15 -2.49 19.90
CA MET A 32 11.11 -3.31 19.29
C MET A 32 9.80 -3.29 20.07
N ASN A 33 9.87 -3.33 21.41
CA ASN A 33 8.69 -3.18 22.25
C ASN A 33 8.04 -1.80 22.04
N HIS A 34 8.85 -0.74 22.00
CA HIS A 34 8.34 0.61 21.73
C HIS A 34 7.68 0.72 20.35
N PHE A 35 8.23 0.07 19.31
CA PHE A 35 7.62 0.01 17.98
C PHE A 35 6.22 -0.61 18.00
N HIS A 36 5.99 -1.66 18.80
CA HIS A 36 4.68 -2.32 18.90
C HIS A 36 3.68 -1.59 19.80
N GLU A 37 4.15 -0.91 20.85
CA GLU A 37 3.28 -0.31 21.87
C GLU A 37 2.95 1.15 21.60
N CYS A 38 3.81 1.89 20.90
CA CYS A 38 3.63 3.32 20.64
C CYS A 38 3.09 3.59 19.23
N GLY A 39 1.78 3.74 19.10
CA GLY A 39 1.12 3.98 17.80
C GLY A 39 1.68 5.18 17.01
N SER A 40 2.02 6.28 17.68
CA SER A 40 2.60 7.46 17.00
C SER A 40 4.01 7.20 16.43
N CYS A 41 4.81 6.38 17.11
CA CYS A 41 6.14 6.02 16.64
C CYS A 41 6.07 4.93 15.56
N PHE A 42 5.11 4.01 15.67
CA PHE A 42 4.76 3.06 14.62
C PHE A 42 4.38 3.79 13.32
N ASP A 43 3.41 4.71 13.38
CA ASP A 43 2.96 5.51 12.24
C ASP A 43 4.10 6.32 11.62
N TRP A 44 4.92 6.96 12.48
CA TRP A 44 6.10 7.67 12.02
C TRP A 44 7.08 6.76 11.28
N THR A 45 7.33 5.54 11.79
CA THR A 45 8.17 4.54 11.14
C THR A 45 7.62 4.09 9.80
N LEU A 46 6.30 3.89 9.67
CA LEU A 46 5.68 3.60 8.38
C LEU A 46 5.90 4.76 7.39
N GLY A 47 5.77 6.01 7.85
CA GLY A 47 6.10 7.19 7.06
C GLY A 47 7.55 7.20 6.57
N GLN A 48 8.52 6.85 7.43
CA GLN A 48 9.92 6.73 7.03
C GLN A 48 10.13 5.64 5.96
N ARG A 49 9.43 4.50 6.07
CA ARG A 49 9.51 3.41 5.09
C ARG A 49 8.97 3.82 3.72
N ILE A 50 7.84 4.53 3.69
CA ILE A 50 7.26 5.09 2.46
C ILE A 50 8.24 6.07 1.81
N ALA A 51 8.77 7.01 2.59
CA ALA A 51 9.72 8.01 2.10
C ALA A 51 11.01 7.36 1.55
N ALA A 52 11.52 6.32 2.21
CA ALA A 52 12.68 5.56 1.75
C ALA A 52 12.46 4.87 0.39
N ARG A 53 11.20 4.66 -0.02
CA ARG A 53 10.82 4.09 -1.32
C ARG A 53 10.58 5.16 -2.39
N GLY A 54 10.83 6.45 -2.07
CA GLY A 54 10.67 7.56 -3.00
C GLY A 54 9.24 8.08 -3.14
N CYS A 55 8.34 7.75 -2.21
CA CYS A 55 6.95 8.22 -2.19
C CYS A 55 6.74 9.25 -1.06
N ASP A 56 5.81 10.20 -1.23
CA ASP A 56 5.38 11.06 -0.13
C ASP A 56 4.32 10.33 0.72
N PRO A 57 4.52 10.14 2.03
CA PRO A 57 3.51 9.56 2.91
C PRO A 57 2.15 10.27 2.88
N ASN A 58 2.11 11.55 2.51
CA ASN A 58 0.89 12.37 2.44
C ASN A 58 0.08 12.15 1.16
N ASP A 59 0.64 11.45 0.15
CA ASP A 59 -0.12 11.08 -1.06
C ASP A 59 -1.16 9.98 -0.77
N PHE A 60 -1.13 9.39 0.43
CA PHE A 60 -2.01 8.31 0.84
C PHE A 60 -2.98 8.76 1.93
N ALA A 61 -4.16 8.13 1.97
CA ALA A 61 -5.15 8.40 3.02
C ALA A 61 -4.61 8.15 4.44
N CYS A 62 -3.64 7.26 4.60
CA CYS A 62 -2.83 7.09 5.81
C CYS A 62 -1.54 6.34 5.51
N VAL A 63 -0.58 6.42 6.44
CA VAL A 63 0.71 5.71 6.37
C VAL A 63 0.56 4.19 6.36
N HIS A 64 -0.53 3.63 6.91
CA HIS A 64 -0.76 2.19 6.92
C HIS A 64 -0.98 1.65 5.50
N ILE A 65 -1.96 2.22 4.78
CA ILE A 65 -2.23 1.84 3.39
C ILE A 65 -1.05 2.22 2.51
N GLY A 66 -0.48 3.42 2.69
CA GLY A 66 0.69 3.84 1.92
C GLY A 66 1.86 2.89 2.06
N ASN A 67 2.19 2.42 3.27
CA ASN A 67 3.27 1.47 3.47
C ASN A 67 2.96 0.11 2.82
N GLN A 68 1.71 -0.34 2.81
CA GLN A 68 1.33 -1.62 2.20
C GLN A 68 1.47 -1.56 0.68
N VAL A 69 0.86 -0.58 0.02
CA VAL A 69 0.83 -0.52 -1.45
C VAL A 69 2.15 -0.07 -2.09
N THR A 70 3.05 0.53 -1.31
CA THR A 70 4.41 0.86 -1.77
C THR A 70 5.42 -0.25 -1.51
N THR A 71 5.02 -1.35 -0.87
CA THR A 71 5.95 -2.45 -0.61
C THR A 71 6.41 -3.08 -1.92
N PRO A 72 7.72 -3.09 -2.21
CA PRO A 72 8.22 -3.67 -3.44
C PRO A 72 8.23 -5.21 -3.35
N CYS A 73 7.95 -5.87 -4.46
CA CYS A 73 8.28 -7.28 -4.64
C CYS A 73 9.12 -7.42 -5.92
N PRO A 74 10.42 -7.74 -5.82
CA PRO A 74 11.27 -7.91 -6.99
C PRO A 74 10.98 -9.24 -7.73
N ASP A 75 10.38 -10.21 -7.04
CA ASP A 75 10.19 -11.57 -7.56
C ASP A 75 8.90 -11.74 -8.38
N HIS A 76 7.91 -10.83 -8.21
CA HIS A 76 6.61 -10.91 -8.86
C HIS A 76 6.34 -9.65 -9.70
N PRO A 77 6.17 -9.77 -11.03
CA PRO A 77 5.83 -8.63 -11.89
C PRO A 77 4.50 -7.96 -11.50
N ASP A 78 3.50 -8.76 -11.12
CA ASP A 78 2.27 -8.26 -10.53
C ASP A 78 2.36 -8.33 -9.00
N PRO A 79 2.25 -7.19 -8.27
CA PRO A 79 2.11 -7.17 -6.83
C PRO A 79 1.03 -8.12 -6.29
N ALA A 80 -0.05 -8.31 -7.04
CA ALA A 80 -1.14 -9.21 -6.68
C ALA A 80 -0.75 -10.69 -6.68
N ASP A 81 0.40 -11.08 -7.23
CA ASP A 81 0.90 -12.47 -7.19
C ASP A 81 1.78 -12.73 -5.96
N CYS A 82 2.35 -11.69 -5.34
CA CYS A 82 3.22 -11.84 -4.19
C CYS A 82 2.41 -12.19 -2.92
N PRO A 83 2.65 -13.33 -2.25
CA PRO A 83 1.90 -13.70 -1.04
C PRO A 83 2.14 -12.75 0.15
N ASP A 84 3.25 -11.99 0.12
CA ASP A 84 3.59 -11.02 1.16
C ASP A 84 2.91 -9.65 0.94
N ILE A 85 2.28 -9.42 -0.21
CA ILE A 85 1.52 -8.21 -0.50
C ILE A 85 0.04 -8.44 -0.15
N LEU A 86 -0.41 -7.82 0.94
CA LEU A 86 -1.78 -7.99 1.43
C LEU A 86 -2.80 -7.10 0.69
N ILE A 87 -2.42 -5.86 0.39
CA ILE A 87 -3.29 -4.86 -0.23
C ILE A 87 -2.74 -4.47 -1.59
N SER A 88 -3.60 -4.53 -2.60
CA SER A 88 -3.32 -4.04 -3.95
C SER A 88 -4.08 -2.73 -4.21
N TYR A 89 -3.49 -1.85 -5.00
CA TYR A 89 -4.14 -0.63 -5.49
C TYR A 89 -4.39 -0.74 -6.99
N PHE A 90 -5.65 -0.61 -7.40
CA PHE A 90 -6.08 -0.64 -8.79
C PHE A 90 -6.25 0.78 -9.31
N ALA A 91 -5.18 1.32 -9.91
CA ALA A 91 -5.15 2.71 -10.40
C ALA A 91 -6.32 3.05 -11.33
N ARG A 92 -6.72 2.14 -12.23
CA ARG A 92 -7.87 2.36 -13.13
C ARG A 92 -9.20 2.63 -12.41
N PHE A 93 -9.34 2.18 -11.17
CA PHE A 93 -10.55 2.35 -10.37
C PHE A 93 -10.34 3.27 -9.17
N ASP A 94 -9.12 3.76 -8.91
CA ASP A 94 -8.78 4.46 -7.66
C ASP A 94 -9.24 3.67 -6.42
N GLU A 95 -8.92 2.37 -6.41
CA GLU A 95 -9.51 1.40 -5.48
C GLU A 95 -8.43 0.56 -4.79
N TYR A 96 -8.59 0.38 -3.48
CA TYR A 96 -7.78 -0.53 -2.69
C TYR A 96 -8.55 -1.83 -2.45
N SER A 97 -7.85 -2.96 -2.57
CA SER A 97 -8.46 -4.29 -2.43
C SER A 97 -7.53 -5.28 -1.75
N ILE A 98 -8.14 -6.29 -1.13
CA ILE A 98 -7.44 -7.48 -0.61
C ILE A 98 -7.49 -8.56 -1.69
N ALA A 99 -6.33 -9.07 -2.09
CA ALA A 99 -6.24 -10.16 -3.07
C ALA A 99 -6.80 -11.46 -2.48
N VAL A 100 -7.63 -12.18 -3.25
CA VAL A 100 -8.11 -13.52 -2.90
C VAL A 100 -7.05 -14.52 -3.37
N ARG A 101 -6.49 -15.29 -2.44
CA ARG A 101 -5.36 -16.19 -2.68
C ARG A 101 -5.82 -17.63 -2.96
N ASP A 102 -6.74 -17.78 -3.91
CA ASP A 102 -7.31 -19.08 -4.32
C ASP A 102 -6.77 -19.60 -5.67
N GLY A 103 -5.76 -18.91 -6.23
CA GLY A 103 -5.18 -19.22 -7.54
C GLY A 103 -5.81 -18.42 -8.70
N GLY A 104 -6.79 -17.55 -8.42
CA GLY A 104 -7.32 -16.60 -9.39
C GLY A 104 -6.78 -15.17 -9.23
N THR A 105 -7.35 -14.23 -10.00
CA THR A 105 -7.04 -12.79 -9.96
C THR A 105 -8.09 -11.97 -9.20
N SER A 106 -8.96 -12.66 -8.46
CA SER A 106 -10.05 -12.06 -7.69
C SER A 106 -9.51 -11.19 -6.55
N ALA A 107 -10.17 -10.06 -6.29
CA ALA A 107 -9.85 -9.20 -5.16
C ALA A 107 -11.13 -8.60 -4.56
N VAL A 108 -11.12 -8.35 -3.25
CA VAL A 108 -12.24 -7.76 -2.52
C VAL A 108 -11.91 -6.30 -2.20
N ALA A 109 -12.68 -5.38 -2.78
CA ALA A 109 -12.51 -3.95 -2.53
C ALA A 109 -12.79 -3.59 -1.07
N ILE A 110 -11.95 -2.71 -0.51
CA ILE A 110 -12.09 -2.18 0.85
C ILE A 110 -12.40 -0.68 0.81
N ARG A 111 -13.22 -0.22 1.76
CA ARG A 111 -13.65 1.19 1.85
C ARG A 111 -12.99 1.96 3.00
N TYR A 112 -12.36 1.23 3.92
CA TYR A 112 -11.69 1.76 5.10
C TYR A 112 -10.36 1.03 5.27
N CYS A 113 -9.35 1.75 5.76
CA CYS A 113 -8.08 1.16 6.14
C CYS A 113 -8.30 0.12 7.27
N PRO A 114 -7.85 -1.14 7.12
CA PRO A 114 -8.08 -2.17 8.12
C PRO A 114 -7.26 -1.97 9.41
N TRP A 115 -6.29 -1.05 9.41
CA TRP A 115 -5.45 -0.75 10.57
C TRP A 115 -5.94 0.45 11.38
N CYS A 116 -6.24 1.58 10.72
CA CYS A 116 -6.62 2.81 11.42
C CYS A 116 -8.07 3.26 11.20
N GLY A 117 -8.84 2.57 10.34
CA GLY A 117 -10.23 2.89 10.06
C GLY A 117 -10.47 4.15 9.23
N VAL A 118 -9.44 4.82 8.73
CA VAL A 118 -9.63 5.99 7.83
C VAL A 118 -10.38 5.57 6.57
N LYS A 119 -11.31 6.42 6.12
CA LYS A 119 -12.04 6.20 4.86
C LYS A 119 -11.10 6.32 3.67
N LEU A 120 -11.19 5.38 2.74
CA LEU A 120 -10.40 5.36 1.51
C LEU A 120 -11.13 6.13 0.39
N PRO A 121 -10.41 6.50 -0.69
CA PRO A 121 -11.02 7.12 -1.87
C PRO A 121 -12.22 6.31 -2.38
N GLU A 122 -13.19 7.01 -2.95
CA GLU A 122 -14.34 6.38 -3.56
C GLU A 122 -13.93 5.70 -4.86
N SER A 123 -14.21 4.40 -4.95
CA SER A 123 -13.95 3.59 -6.14
C SER A 123 -14.70 4.14 -7.35
N LYS A 124 -13.97 4.29 -8.44
CA LYS A 124 -14.45 4.68 -9.76
C LYS A 124 -14.87 3.48 -10.60
N ARG A 125 -14.88 2.27 -10.04
CA ARG A 125 -15.17 1.03 -10.76
C ARG A 125 -16.49 1.08 -11.53
N SER A 126 -17.58 1.53 -10.90
CA SER A 126 -18.87 1.65 -11.59
C SER A 126 -18.79 2.67 -12.73
N ARG A 127 -18.20 3.84 -12.47
CA ARG A 127 -18.01 4.89 -13.49
C ARG A 127 -17.21 4.40 -14.69
N TRP A 128 -16.21 3.57 -14.47
CA TRP A 128 -15.41 3.00 -15.55
C TRP A 128 -16.26 2.17 -16.52
N PHE A 129 -17.14 1.30 -16.01
CA PHE A 129 -18.06 0.52 -16.85
C PHE A 129 -19.08 1.42 -17.55
N ASP A 130 -19.61 2.42 -16.85
CA ASP A 130 -20.58 3.37 -17.41
C ASP A 130 -19.96 4.16 -18.59
N GLU A 131 -18.72 4.63 -18.44
CA GLU A 131 -18.01 5.36 -19.50
C GLU A 131 -17.70 4.49 -20.72
N LEU A 132 -17.22 3.25 -20.52
CA LEU A 132 -17.00 2.33 -21.63
C LEU A 132 -18.30 1.99 -22.35
N THR A 133 -19.39 1.77 -21.61
CA THR A 133 -20.71 1.52 -22.19
C THR A 133 -21.19 2.73 -23.00
N ALA A 134 -21.00 3.95 -22.49
CA ALA A 134 -21.37 5.18 -23.19
C ALA A 134 -20.56 5.39 -24.49
N LEU A 135 -19.34 4.85 -24.55
CA LEU A 135 -18.50 4.83 -25.76
C LEU A 135 -18.86 3.68 -26.72
N GLY A 136 -19.77 2.79 -26.35
CA GLY A 136 -20.25 1.69 -27.18
C GLY A 136 -19.51 0.36 -26.99
N TYR A 137 -18.63 0.25 -26.00
CA TYR A 137 -17.97 -1.03 -25.69
C TYR A 137 -18.96 -1.98 -25.02
N THR A 138 -19.04 -3.21 -25.53
CA THR A 138 -19.87 -4.29 -24.97
C THR A 138 -19.04 -5.43 -24.37
N ASP A 139 -17.76 -5.51 -24.73
CA ASP A 139 -16.77 -6.41 -24.12
C ASP A 139 -15.78 -5.57 -23.31
N PHE A 140 -15.85 -5.68 -21.98
CA PHE A 140 -15.02 -4.90 -21.05
C PHE A 140 -13.62 -5.50 -20.80
N TYR A 141 -13.29 -6.59 -21.48
CA TYR A 141 -11.99 -7.25 -21.41
C TYR A 141 -11.33 -7.36 -22.79
N GLY A 142 -11.91 -6.70 -23.80
CA GLY A 142 -11.39 -6.68 -25.15
C GLY A 142 -10.09 -5.89 -25.28
N ASP A 143 -9.23 -6.35 -26.18
CA ASP A 143 -7.94 -5.70 -26.51
C ASP A 143 -8.14 -4.36 -27.26
N ASP A 144 -9.37 -4.02 -27.64
CA ASP A 144 -9.75 -2.78 -28.33
C ASP A 144 -10.06 -1.62 -27.36
N ILE A 145 -10.06 -1.86 -26.05
CA ILE A 145 -10.22 -0.82 -25.03
C ILE A 145 -8.96 0.06 -25.01
N PRO A 146 -9.10 1.40 -25.14
CA PRO A 146 -7.95 2.31 -25.19
C PRO A 146 -7.09 2.21 -23.93
N ALA A 147 -5.76 2.21 -24.11
CA ALA A 147 -4.78 2.00 -23.04
C ALA A 147 -5.01 2.90 -21.79
N GLN A 148 -5.51 4.11 -21.98
CA GLN A 148 -5.83 5.04 -20.89
C GLN A 148 -6.85 4.51 -19.87
N PHE A 149 -7.80 3.65 -20.29
CA PHE A 149 -8.79 3.04 -19.41
C PHE A 149 -8.19 1.96 -18.50
N TRP A 150 -6.98 1.47 -18.78
CA TRP A 150 -6.27 0.52 -17.92
C TRP A 150 -5.42 1.20 -16.84
N THR A 151 -5.39 2.53 -16.81
CA THR A 151 -4.62 3.34 -15.86
C THR A 151 -5.52 4.40 -15.23
N ASP A 152 -4.97 5.28 -14.39
CA ASP A 152 -5.71 6.42 -13.84
C ASP A 152 -5.89 7.58 -14.86
N ALA A 153 -5.27 7.48 -16.03
CA ALA A 153 -5.28 8.52 -17.05
C ALA A 153 -6.68 8.89 -17.53
N TRP A 154 -7.60 7.93 -17.66
CA TRP A 154 -8.96 8.20 -18.16
C TRP A 154 -9.74 9.18 -17.27
N TYR A 155 -9.54 9.16 -15.94
CA TYR A 155 -10.22 10.09 -15.03
C TYR A 155 -9.36 11.27 -14.59
N LYS A 156 -8.02 11.18 -14.68
CA LYS A 156 -7.13 12.31 -14.37
C LYS A 156 -7.03 13.33 -15.50
N ASN A 157 -7.12 12.87 -16.75
CA ASN A 157 -6.99 13.72 -17.94
C ASN A 157 -8.33 14.26 -18.45
N ALA A 158 -9.46 13.79 -17.92
CA ALA A 158 -10.81 14.25 -18.30
C ALA A 158 -11.17 15.64 -17.74
N LYS A 159 -10.20 16.56 -17.65
CA LYS A 159 -10.45 17.98 -17.30
C LYS A 159 -10.91 18.78 -18.51
#